data_AF-A0A850S6P2-F1
#
_entry.id   AF-A0A850S6P2-F1
#
_cell.length_a   1.000
_cell.length_b   1.000
_cell.length_c   1.000
_cell.angle_alpha   90.00
_cell.angle_beta   90.00
_cell.angle_gamma   90.00
#
_symmetry.space_group_name_H-M   'P 1'
#
loop_
_entity.id
_entity.type
_entity.pdbx_description
1 polymer ?
#
loop_
_entity_poly.entity_id
_entity_poly.type
_entity_poly.pdbx_seq_one_letter_code
_entity_poly.pdbx_strand_id
1 'polypeptide(L)'
;MNSDGLKRLLGGVSPKALLAGVMVACFLVSIPIWLTSSPEDKQHLAQTAVKKMVETNVDLLDFKPEEKEELRNMLKPEEPAKQPDFEQTVWVKDIIQTIQPWVSDESEAEAIARWVYVYSKRSNLSPELVLGVIAVESRFDHFAVSNVGAIGLMQVMPFWKDELGQQKDNLLEIETNIRYGCAILRIYINRYKTLSRALGAYNGSLGRMKYPNKVFAAMKRFKATDYGI
;
A
#
# COMPACT_ATOMS: atom_id res chain seq x y z
N MET A 1 4.42 -6.96 -34.35
CA MET A 1 3.17 -7.60 -33.89
C MET A 1 2.22 -6.50 -33.45
N ASN A 2 1.01 -6.41 -34.01
CA ASN A 2 0.03 -5.33 -33.70
C ASN A 2 -0.64 -5.57 -32.33
N SER A 3 -1.17 -4.50 -31.70
CA SER A 3 -1.82 -4.50 -30.37
C SER A 3 -2.93 -5.54 -30.26
N ASP A 4 -3.68 -5.78 -31.34
CA ASP A 4 -4.72 -6.82 -31.39
C ASP A 4 -4.16 -8.25 -31.46
N GLY A 5 -2.98 -8.43 -32.07
CA GLY A 5 -2.26 -9.70 -32.07
C GLY A 5 -1.70 -10.05 -30.69
N LEU A 6 -1.25 -9.04 -29.93
CA LEU A 6 -0.75 -9.20 -28.57
C LEU A 6 -1.91 -9.50 -27.58
N LYS A 7 -3.07 -8.87 -27.76
CA LYS A 7 -4.30 -9.13 -26.97
C LYS A 7 -4.84 -10.55 -27.17
N ARG A 8 -4.77 -11.10 -28.38
CA ARG A 8 -5.15 -12.51 -28.66
C ARG A 8 -4.15 -13.51 -28.09
N LEU A 9 -2.85 -13.18 -28.07
CA LEU A 9 -1.81 -14.06 -27.53
C LEU A 9 -1.78 -14.12 -25.99
N LEU A 10 -2.22 -13.04 -25.32
CA LEU A 10 -2.24 -12.90 -23.86
C LEU A 10 -3.62 -13.11 -23.22
N GLY A 11 -4.59 -13.62 -23.98
CA GLY A 11 -5.93 -13.92 -23.49
C GLY A 11 -5.90 -14.85 -22.28
N GLY A 12 -6.16 -14.30 -21.09
CA GLY A 12 -6.22 -15.05 -19.83
C GLY A 12 -5.05 -14.83 -18.86
N VAL A 13 -4.03 -14.05 -19.23
CA VAL A 13 -2.85 -13.82 -18.36
C VAL A 13 -2.96 -12.48 -17.65
N SER A 14 -3.09 -12.50 -16.32
CA SER A 14 -3.25 -11.26 -15.52
C SER A 14 -1.99 -10.38 -15.55
N PRO A 15 -2.10 -9.04 -15.33
CA PRO A 15 -0.96 -8.13 -15.26
C PRO A 15 0.10 -8.50 -14.20
N LYS A 16 -0.24 -9.27 -13.16
CA LYS A 16 0.74 -9.91 -12.24
C LYS A 16 1.43 -11.17 -12.74
N ALA A 17 0.85 -11.90 -13.67
CA ALA A 17 1.57 -12.96 -14.37
C ALA A 17 2.47 -12.37 -15.46
N LEU A 18 2.12 -11.20 -16.02
CA LEU A 18 3.07 -10.39 -16.76
C LEU A 18 4.14 -9.80 -15.84
N LEU A 19 3.79 -9.25 -14.67
CA LEU A 19 4.76 -8.66 -13.75
C LEU A 19 5.66 -9.72 -13.10
N ALA A 20 5.12 -10.87 -12.68
CA ALA A 20 5.89 -12.01 -12.19
C ALA A 20 6.63 -12.73 -13.32
N GLY A 21 6.05 -12.81 -14.53
CA GLY A 21 6.71 -13.39 -15.71
C GLY A 21 7.85 -12.52 -16.24
N VAL A 22 7.71 -11.20 -16.18
CA VAL A 22 8.75 -10.20 -16.47
C VAL A 22 9.76 -10.16 -15.33
N MET A 23 9.36 -10.27 -14.07
CA MET A 23 10.31 -10.41 -12.96
C MET A 23 11.12 -11.72 -13.02
N VAL A 24 10.53 -12.85 -13.44
CA VAL A 24 11.23 -14.14 -13.61
C VAL A 24 12.08 -14.18 -14.90
N ALA A 25 11.59 -13.62 -16.01
CA ALA A 25 12.35 -13.52 -17.26
C ALA A 25 13.49 -12.49 -17.17
N CYS A 26 13.29 -11.38 -16.46
CA CYS A 26 14.38 -10.47 -16.11
C CYS A 26 15.34 -11.14 -15.12
N PHE A 27 14.88 -11.86 -14.08
CA PHE A 27 15.76 -12.58 -13.14
C PHE A 27 16.72 -13.56 -13.85
N LEU A 28 16.23 -14.38 -14.77
CA LEU A 28 17.05 -15.41 -15.43
C LEU A 28 18.06 -14.85 -16.45
N VAL A 29 17.80 -13.65 -17.01
CA VAL A 29 18.71 -12.97 -17.95
C VAL A 29 19.64 -11.97 -17.23
N SER A 30 19.28 -11.49 -16.03
CA SER A 30 19.98 -10.42 -15.32
C SER A 30 20.74 -10.83 -14.05
N ILE A 31 20.66 -12.08 -13.57
CA ILE A 31 21.59 -12.56 -12.52
C ILE A 31 23.07 -12.30 -12.88
N PRO A 32 23.54 -12.53 -14.14
CA PRO A 32 24.93 -12.24 -14.49
C PRO A 32 25.26 -10.74 -14.44
N ILE A 33 24.30 -9.88 -14.78
CA ILE A 33 24.51 -8.42 -14.89
C ILE A 33 24.41 -7.77 -13.51
N TRP A 34 23.37 -8.10 -12.72
CA TRP A 34 23.10 -7.54 -11.40
C TRP A 34 24.18 -7.85 -10.35
N LEU A 35 24.88 -8.98 -10.48
CA LEU A 35 26.06 -9.31 -9.66
C LEU A 35 27.28 -8.43 -9.99
N THR A 36 27.32 -7.85 -11.20
CA THR A 36 28.45 -7.02 -11.68
C THR A 36 28.13 -5.52 -11.79
N SER A 37 26.87 -5.11 -11.61
CA SER A 37 26.42 -3.73 -11.76
C SER A 37 26.71 -2.86 -10.54
N SER A 38 27.04 -1.59 -10.79
CA SER A 38 27.20 -0.58 -9.74
C SER A 38 25.87 -0.27 -9.04
N PRO A 39 25.89 0.32 -7.83
CA PRO A 39 24.68 0.76 -7.13
C PRO A 39 23.81 1.73 -7.95
N GLU A 40 24.43 2.62 -8.73
CA GLU A 40 23.73 3.60 -9.58
C GLU A 40 23.01 2.91 -10.75
N ASP A 41 23.64 1.92 -11.38
CA ASP A 41 23.04 1.12 -12.45
C ASP A 41 21.83 0.33 -11.93
N LYS A 42 21.93 -0.21 -10.72
CA LYS A 42 20.82 -0.92 -10.07
C LYS A 42 19.63 0.02 -9.84
N GLN A 43 19.88 1.26 -9.42
CA GLN A 43 18.84 2.26 -9.21
C GLN A 43 18.21 2.71 -10.54
N HIS A 44 19.01 2.93 -11.58
CA HIS A 44 18.52 3.28 -12.91
C HIS A 44 17.70 2.14 -13.54
N LEU A 45 18.12 0.88 -13.38
CA LEU A 45 17.39 -0.30 -13.83
C LEU A 45 16.07 -0.49 -13.08
N ALA A 46 16.06 -0.25 -11.77
CA ALA A 46 14.83 -0.27 -10.97
C ALA A 46 13.85 0.82 -11.41
N GLN A 47 14.33 2.06 -11.59
CA GLN A 47 13.51 3.18 -12.09
C GLN A 47 12.99 2.92 -13.51
N THR A 48 13.81 2.34 -14.38
CA THR A 48 13.41 1.97 -15.75
C THR A 48 12.37 0.85 -15.75
N ALA A 49 12.52 -0.15 -14.87
CA ALA A 49 11.54 -1.22 -14.72
C ALA A 49 10.21 -0.70 -14.14
N VAL A 50 10.25 0.22 -13.18
CA VAL A 50 9.07 0.92 -12.65
C VAL A 50 8.38 1.71 -13.75
N LYS A 51 9.12 2.53 -14.51
CA LYS A 51 8.57 3.30 -15.63
C LYS A 51 7.91 2.40 -16.68
N LYS A 52 8.59 1.33 -17.08
CA LYS A 52 8.06 0.36 -18.05
C LYS A 52 6.84 -0.41 -17.50
N MET A 53 6.80 -0.67 -16.19
CA MET A 53 5.66 -1.28 -15.51
C MET A 53 4.44 -0.34 -15.48
N VAL A 54 4.66 0.95 -15.24
CA VAL A 54 3.63 2.01 -15.33
C VAL A 54 3.09 2.10 -16.76
N GLU A 55 3.98 2.11 -17.75
CA GLU A 55 3.62 2.13 -19.18
C GLU A 55 2.85 0.87 -19.62
N THR A 56 3.07 -0.28 -18.97
CA THR A 56 2.38 -1.54 -19.30
C THR A 56 1.06 -1.71 -18.52
N ASN A 57 0.86 -0.94 -17.44
CA ASN A 57 -0.35 -0.95 -16.59
C ASN A 57 -1.04 0.42 -16.58
N VAL A 58 -1.20 1.01 -17.77
CA VAL A 58 -1.72 2.37 -17.98
C VAL A 58 -2.96 2.66 -17.12
N ASP A 59 -3.90 1.71 -17.01
CA ASP A 59 -5.15 1.89 -16.24
C ASP A 59 -4.97 1.98 -14.71
N LEU A 60 -3.87 1.50 -14.12
CA LEU A 60 -3.67 1.54 -12.66
C LEU A 60 -3.28 2.93 -12.16
N LEU A 61 -2.66 3.75 -13.02
CA LEU A 61 -2.20 5.11 -12.72
C LEU A 61 -2.88 6.19 -13.56
N ASP A 62 -3.75 5.80 -14.50
CA ASP A 62 -4.63 6.73 -15.20
C ASP A 62 -5.75 7.20 -14.26
N PHE A 63 -5.39 8.11 -13.36
CA PHE A 63 -6.34 8.82 -12.51
C PHE A 63 -6.89 10.02 -13.25
N LYS A 64 -8.22 10.09 -13.32
CA LYS A 64 -8.89 11.28 -13.84
C LYS A 64 -8.55 12.49 -12.96
N PRO A 65 -8.63 13.72 -13.50
CA PRO A 65 -8.32 14.93 -12.73
C PRO A 65 -9.07 15.00 -11.39
N GLU A 66 -10.34 14.61 -11.36
CA GLU A 66 -11.16 14.55 -10.14
C GLU A 66 -10.63 13.56 -9.10
N GLU A 67 -10.14 12.39 -9.53
CA GLU A 67 -9.55 11.38 -8.62
C GLU A 67 -8.22 11.87 -8.05
N LYS A 68 -7.41 12.58 -8.85
CA LYS A 68 -6.16 13.18 -8.39
C LYS A 68 -6.41 14.28 -7.35
N GLU A 69 -7.47 15.08 -7.55
CA GLU A 69 -7.85 16.11 -6.60
C GLU A 69 -8.39 15.52 -5.29
N GLU A 70 -9.23 14.47 -5.37
CA GLU A 70 -9.67 13.71 -4.20
C GLU A 70 -8.45 13.18 -3.42
N LEU A 71 -7.50 12.53 -4.11
CA LEU A 71 -6.27 12.02 -3.50
C LEU A 71 -5.44 13.12 -2.83
N ARG A 72 -5.21 14.25 -3.51
CA ARG A 72 -4.47 15.39 -2.90
C ARG A 72 -5.14 15.90 -1.63
N ASN A 73 -6.47 15.95 -1.62
CA ASN A 73 -7.21 16.36 -0.44
C ASN A 73 -7.11 15.33 0.69
N MET A 74 -7.13 14.04 0.38
CA MET A 74 -6.89 12.98 1.36
C MET A 74 -5.45 12.97 1.90
N LEU A 75 -4.47 13.39 1.09
CA LEU A 75 -3.06 13.48 1.46
C LEU A 75 -2.71 14.74 2.25
N LYS A 76 -3.63 15.64 2.58
CA LYS A 76 -3.33 16.71 3.55
C LYS A 76 -3.15 16.09 4.95
N PRO A 77 -2.09 16.40 5.73
CA PRO A 77 -1.97 15.97 7.12
C PRO A 77 -3.21 16.36 7.91
N GLU A 78 -3.59 15.53 8.88
CA GLU A 78 -4.68 15.86 9.79
C GLU A 78 -4.12 16.78 10.86
N GLU A 79 -4.83 17.87 11.20
CA GLU A 79 -4.46 18.64 12.37
C GLU A 79 -4.72 17.78 13.62
N PRO A 80 -3.78 17.71 14.57
CA PRO A 80 -4.01 16.96 15.80
C PRO A 80 -5.26 17.48 16.49
N ALA A 81 -6.26 16.62 16.68
CA ALA A 81 -7.40 16.95 17.51
C ALA A 81 -6.90 17.39 18.90
N LYS A 82 -7.49 18.45 19.45
CA LYS A 82 -7.09 19.00 20.76
C LYS A 82 -7.12 17.93 21.86
N GLN A 83 -8.07 17.00 21.79
CA GLN A 83 -8.15 15.80 22.61
C GLN A 83 -8.78 14.66 21.79
N PRO A 84 -8.26 13.42 21.89
CA PRO A 84 -8.92 12.26 21.30
C PRO A 84 -10.26 12.01 21.99
N ASP A 85 -11.25 11.52 21.24
CA ASP A 85 -12.51 11.10 21.85
C ASP A 85 -12.35 9.80 22.65
N PHE A 86 -13.39 9.43 23.40
CA PHE A 86 -13.38 8.25 24.24
C PHE A 86 -13.26 6.95 23.42
N GLU A 87 -13.93 6.87 22.28
CA GLU A 87 -13.91 5.69 21.39
C GLU A 87 -12.49 5.47 20.85
N GLN A 88 -11.85 6.54 20.37
CA GLN A 88 -10.46 6.53 19.93
C GLN A 88 -9.54 6.07 21.06
N THR A 89 -9.70 6.60 22.26
CA THR A 89 -8.84 6.27 23.41
C THR A 89 -8.92 4.79 23.78
N VAL A 90 -10.14 4.24 23.84
CA VAL A 90 -10.35 2.82 24.16
C VAL A 90 -9.80 1.94 23.04
N TRP A 91 -10.16 2.24 21.79
CA TRP A 91 -9.71 1.46 20.64
C TRP A 91 -8.18 1.45 20.51
N VAL A 92 -7.52 2.61 20.72
CA VAL A 92 -6.05 2.71 20.64
C VAL A 92 -5.38 1.81 21.68
N LYS A 93 -5.86 1.79 22.92
CA LYS A 93 -5.30 0.95 23.99
C LYS A 93 -5.37 -0.54 23.65
N ASP A 94 -6.50 -0.99 23.12
CA ASP A 94 -6.68 -2.39 22.71
C ASP A 94 -5.74 -2.79 21.57
N ILE A 95 -5.58 -1.89 20.60
CA ILE A 95 -4.71 -2.16 19.45
C ILE A 95 -3.24 -2.15 19.85
N ILE A 96 -2.80 -1.26 20.74
CA ILE A 96 -1.42 -1.27 21.27
C ILE A 96 -1.09 -2.66 21.83
N GLN A 97 -1.96 -3.22 22.68
CA GLN A 97 -1.78 -4.56 23.24
C GLN A 97 -1.78 -5.64 22.15
N THR A 98 -2.63 -5.49 21.14
CA THR A 98 -2.74 -6.45 20.03
C THR A 98 -1.51 -6.46 19.14
N ILE A 99 -0.87 -5.31 18.90
CA ILE A 99 0.28 -5.20 17.98
C ILE A 99 1.63 -5.32 18.69
N GLN A 100 1.66 -5.28 20.02
CA GLN A 100 2.86 -5.43 20.84
C GLN A 100 3.77 -6.62 20.47
N PRO A 101 3.26 -7.79 20.04
CA PRO A 101 4.13 -8.88 19.58
C PRO A 101 5.00 -8.55 18.35
N TRP A 102 4.66 -7.51 17.59
CA TRP A 102 5.42 -7.03 16.44
C TRP A 102 6.11 -5.69 16.69
N VAL A 103 5.56 -4.85 17.56
CA VAL A 103 6.05 -3.50 17.86
C VAL A 103 6.40 -3.41 19.34
N SER A 104 7.69 -3.52 19.67
CA SER A 104 8.14 -3.53 21.06
C SER A 104 8.17 -2.14 21.70
N ASP A 105 8.35 -1.08 20.89
CA ASP A 105 8.35 0.29 21.37
C ASP A 105 6.90 0.79 21.57
N GLU A 106 6.58 1.22 22.79
CA GLU A 106 5.22 1.62 23.15
C GLU A 106 4.80 2.91 22.45
N SER A 107 5.74 3.84 22.24
CA SER A 107 5.46 5.10 21.54
C SER A 107 5.19 4.87 20.05
N GLU A 108 5.92 3.93 19.44
CA GLU A 108 5.69 3.47 18.07
C GLU A 108 4.33 2.78 17.94
N ALA A 109 3.99 1.87 18.87
CA ALA A 109 2.70 1.19 18.87
C ALA A 109 1.54 2.18 19.05
N GLU A 110 1.68 3.15 19.94
CA GLU A 110 0.70 4.23 20.14
C GLU A 110 0.55 5.06 18.86
N ALA A 111 1.66 5.45 18.22
CA ALA A 111 1.61 6.21 16.97
C ALA A 111 0.91 5.42 15.86
N ILE A 112 1.23 4.13 15.68
CA ILE A 112 0.58 3.28 14.68
C ILE A 112 -0.92 3.18 14.95
N ALA A 113 -1.31 2.84 16.18
CA ALA A 113 -2.72 2.70 16.54
C ALA A 113 -3.47 4.03 16.32
N ARG A 114 -2.95 5.13 16.86
CA ARG A 114 -3.53 6.46 16.69
C ARG A 114 -3.75 6.80 15.22
N TRP A 115 -2.71 6.68 14.39
CA TRP A 115 -2.79 7.10 12.99
C TRP A 115 -3.61 6.16 12.12
N VAL A 116 -3.64 4.86 12.44
CA VAL A 116 -4.60 3.93 11.82
C VAL A 116 -6.02 4.40 12.10
N TYR A 117 -6.38 4.68 13.36
CA TYR A 117 -7.73 5.13 13.70
C TYR A 117 -8.14 6.39 12.93
N VAL A 118 -7.26 7.41 12.95
CA VAL A 118 -7.52 8.71 12.32
C VAL A 118 -7.70 8.55 10.80
N TYR A 119 -6.74 7.94 10.11
CA TYR A 119 -6.77 7.89 8.65
C TYR A 119 -7.71 6.83 8.10
N SER A 120 -8.01 5.77 8.85
CA SER A 120 -9.07 4.84 8.46
C SER A 120 -10.42 5.54 8.49
N LYS A 121 -10.77 6.24 9.59
CA LYS A 121 -12.04 6.98 9.70
C LYS A 121 -12.15 8.07 8.64
N ARG A 122 -11.11 8.90 8.46
CA ARG A 122 -11.07 9.93 7.41
C ARG A 122 -11.23 9.36 6.01
N SER A 123 -10.66 8.19 5.76
CA SER A 123 -10.77 7.50 4.47
C SER A 123 -11.98 6.56 4.40
N ASN A 124 -12.88 6.58 5.38
CA ASN A 124 -14.05 5.70 5.49
C ASN A 124 -13.71 4.19 5.40
N LEU A 125 -12.52 3.80 5.84
CA LEU A 125 -12.02 2.43 5.91
C LEU A 125 -12.24 1.87 7.32
N SER A 126 -12.46 0.55 7.42
CA SER A 126 -12.40 -0.10 8.72
C SER A 126 -10.95 -0.09 9.24
N PRO A 127 -10.70 0.21 10.52
CA PRO A 127 -9.36 0.15 11.09
C PRO A 127 -8.70 -1.24 10.96
N GLU A 128 -9.50 -2.30 11.07
CA GLU A 128 -9.03 -3.70 10.95
C GLU A 128 -8.50 -3.98 9.56
N LEU A 129 -9.12 -3.42 8.52
CA LEU A 129 -8.65 -3.52 7.14
C LEU A 129 -7.25 -2.90 7.02
N VAL A 130 -7.05 -1.72 7.58
CA VAL A 130 -5.76 -1.03 7.54
C VAL A 130 -4.70 -1.82 8.30
N LEU A 131 -4.99 -2.29 9.52
CA LEU A 131 -4.09 -3.16 10.30
C LEU A 131 -3.79 -4.47 9.55
N GLY A 132 -4.79 -5.05 8.89
CA GLY A 132 -4.62 -6.25 8.07
C GLY A 132 -3.68 -6.03 6.87
N VAL A 133 -3.75 -4.86 6.24
CA VAL A 133 -2.80 -4.46 5.17
C VAL A 133 -1.40 -4.29 5.75
N ILE A 134 -1.24 -3.53 6.85
CA ILE A 134 0.06 -3.31 7.51
C ILE A 134 0.72 -4.63 7.90
N ALA A 135 -0.04 -5.54 8.51
CA ALA A 135 0.45 -6.85 8.92
C ALA A 135 0.95 -7.71 7.75
N VAL A 136 0.33 -7.60 6.57
CA VAL A 136 0.72 -8.35 5.36
C VAL A 136 1.89 -7.69 4.64
N GLU A 137 1.94 -6.36 4.59
CA GLU A 137 2.90 -5.60 3.81
C GLU A 137 4.25 -5.43 4.53
N SER A 138 4.25 -5.11 5.83
CA SER A 138 5.47 -4.82 6.60
C SER A 138 5.63 -5.61 7.89
N ARG A 139 4.57 -6.28 8.36
CA ARG A 139 4.51 -6.84 9.73
C ARG A 139 4.77 -5.75 10.80
N PHE A 140 4.24 -4.54 10.55
CA PHE A 140 4.37 -3.36 11.42
C PHE A 140 5.76 -2.71 11.45
N ASP A 141 6.68 -3.09 10.57
CA ASP A 141 7.97 -2.40 10.43
C ASP A 141 7.83 -1.11 9.61
N HIS A 142 7.91 0.05 10.26
CA HIS A 142 7.81 1.34 9.58
C HIS A 142 9.07 1.73 8.79
N PHE A 143 10.19 1.02 8.99
CA PHE A 143 11.42 1.18 8.21
C PHE A 143 11.52 0.19 7.04
N ALA A 144 10.52 -0.67 6.84
CA ALA A 144 10.55 -1.70 5.81
C ALA A 144 10.72 -1.09 4.40
N VAL A 145 11.72 -1.56 3.65
CA VAL A 145 11.92 -1.23 2.24
C VAL A 145 11.98 -2.52 1.43
N SER A 146 11.05 -2.70 0.49
CA SER A 146 11.07 -3.87 -0.39
C SER A 146 12.15 -3.76 -1.48
N ASN A 147 12.48 -4.89 -2.09
CA ASN A 147 13.43 -4.97 -3.21
C ASN A 147 13.02 -4.13 -4.44
N VAL A 148 11.74 -3.75 -4.55
CA VAL A 148 11.21 -2.93 -5.64
C VAL A 148 10.97 -1.47 -5.23
N GLY A 149 11.37 -1.10 -4.01
CA GLY A 149 11.37 0.28 -3.52
C GLY A 149 10.08 0.73 -2.83
N ALA A 150 9.13 -0.17 -2.52
CA ALA A 150 8.00 0.15 -1.66
C ALA A 150 8.45 0.38 -0.20
N ILE A 151 7.87 1.36 0.50
CA ILE A 151 8.38 1.89 1.78
C ILE A 151 7.33 1.81 2.89
N GLY A 152 7.78 1.47 4.10
CA GLY A 152 7.10 1.63 5.37
C GLY A 152 5.92 0.68 5.61
N LEU A 153 5.08 1.05 6.57
CA LEU A 153 4.04 0.20 7.15
C LEU A 153 3.09 -0.43 6.12
N MET A 154 2.64 0.36 5.16
CA MET A 154 1.70 -0.04 4.11
C MET A 154 2.39 -0.25 2.75
N GLN A 155 3.72 -0.27 2.71
CA GLN A 155 4.54 -0.46 1.49
C GLN A 155 4.10 0.47 0.35
N VAL A 156 4.09 1.77 0.64
CA VAL A 156 3.74 2.82 -0.34
C VAL A 156 4.90 3.00 -1.32
N MET A 157 4.59 3.03 -2.61
CA MET A 157 5.58 3.32 -3.65
C MET A 157 5.93 4.82 -3.71
N PRO A 158 7.22 5.20 -3.83
CA PRO A 158 7.66 6.59 -3.84
C PRO A 158 6.99 7.50 -4.87
N PHE A 159 6.63 6.98 -6.04
CA PHE A 159 5.99 7.79 -7.08
C PHE A 159 4.67 8.44 -6.61
N TRP A 160 3.96 7.83 -5.65
CA TRP A 160 2.74 8.44 -5.09
C TRP A 160 3.03 9.77 -4.39
N LYS A 161 4.15 9.83 -3.66
CA LYS A 161 4.65 11.06 -3.06
C LYS A 161 5.02 12.07 -4.13
N ASP A 162 5.73 11.62 -5.17
CA ASP A 162 6.25 12.51 -6.19
C ASP A 162 5.15 13.12 -7.08
N GLU A 163 4.07 12.37 -7.33
CA GLU A 163 2.95 12.80 -8.18
C GLU A 163 1.86 13.59 -7.44
N LEU A 164 1.56 13.21 -6.19
CA LEU A 164 0.37 13.70 -5.45
C LEU A 164 0.70 14.26 -4.07
N GLY A 165 1.92 14.06 -3.60
CA GLY A 165 2.35 14.37 -2.25
C GLY A 165 2.87 15.78 -2.04
N GLN A 166 3.33 16.03 -0.81
CA GLN A 166 4.08 17.24 -0.46
C GLN A 166 5.58 16.94 -0.46
N GLN A 167 6.41 17.93 -0.81
CA GLN A 167 7.88 17.74 -0.84
C GLN A 167 8.47 17.31 0.51
N LYS A 168 7.84 17.74 1.62
CA LYS A 168 8.28 17.40 2.98
C LYS A 168 7.82 16.03 3.48
N ASP A 169 6.94 15.34 2.75
CA ASP A 169 6.43 14.04 3.19
C ASP A 169 7.55 13.00 3.19
N ASN A 170 7.66 12.21 4.26
CA ASN A 170 8.60 11.10 4.39
C ASN A 170 7.85 9.78 4.58
N LEU A 171 7.97 8.85 3.63
CA LEU A 171 7.26 7.56 3.67
C LEU A 171 7.76 6.61 4.78
N LEU A 172 8.88 6.91 5.44
CA LEU A 172 9.33 6.17 6.63
C LEU A 172 8.63 6.64 7.91
N GLU A 173 7.95 7.79 7.89
CA GLU A 173 7.18 8.29 9.02
C GLU A 173 5.83 7.57 9.10
N ILE A 174 5.47 7.12 10.30
CA ILE A 174 4.27 6.33 10.60
C ILE A 174 3.00 7.04 10.10
N GLU A 175 2.81 8.31 10.47
CA GLU A 175 1.66 9.12 10.07
C GLU A 175 1.56 9.20 8.55
N THR A 176 2.64 9.69 7.91
CA THR A 176 2.71 9.89 6.46
C THR A 176 2.42 8.58 5.73
N ASN A 177 3.03 7.47 6.12
CA ASN A 177 2.85 6.20 5.43
C ASN A 177 1.40 5.70 5.52
N ILE A 178 0.79 5.75 6.72
CA ILE A 178 -0.60 5.33 6.93
C ILE A 178 -1.56 6.24 6.17
N ARG A 179 -1.33 7.57 6.17
CA ARG A 179 -2.12 8.55 5.41
C ARG A 179 -2.14 8.20 3.93
N TYR A 180 -0.98 7.95 3.34
CA TYR A 180 -0.86 7.56 1.92
C TYR A 180 -1.54 6.23 1.63
N GLY A 181 -1.25 5.20 2.42
CA GLY A 181 -1.82 3.88 2.20
C GLY A 181 -3.34 3.88 2.30
N CYS A 182 -3.92 4.62 3.24
CA CYS A 182 -5.37 4.79 3.36
C CYS A 182 -5.99 5.51 2.16
N ALA A 183 -5.37 6.60 1.69
CA ALA A 183 -5.84 7.35 0.52
C ALA A 183 -5.83 6.50 -0.76
N ILE A 184 -4.74 5.78 -1.01
CA ILE A 184 -4.58 4.89 -2.16
C ILE A 184 -5.58 3.72 -2.09
N LEU A 185 -5.81 3.15 -0.90
CA LEU A 185 -6.77 2.06 -0.77
C LEU A 185 -8.21 2.54 -1.00
N ARG A 186 -8.58 3.72 -0.49
CA ARG A 186 -9.88 4.35 -0.74
C ARG A 186 -10.12 4.55 -2.23
N ILE A 187 -9.18 5.14 -2.97
CA ILE A 187 -9.40 5.39 -4.40
C ILE A 187 -9.60 4.08 -5.16
N TYR A 188 -8.87 3.01 -4.81
CA TYR A 188 -9.09 1.71 -5.42
C TYR A 188 -10.43 1.06 -5.05
N ILE A 189 -10.94 1.27 -3.83
CA ILE A 189 -12.30 0.86 -3.47
C ILE A 189 -13.33 1.61 -4.32
N ASN A 190 -13.17 2.93 -4.46
CA ASN A 190 -14.05 3.76 -5.29
C ASN A 190 -14.04 3.30 -6.75
N ARG A 191 -12.88 2.95 -7.30
CA ARG A 191 -12.72 2.50 -8.69
C ARG A 191 -13.25 1.09 -8.93
N TYR A 192 -12.91 0.14 -8.07
CA TYR A 192 -13.18 -1.29 -8.32
C TYR A 192 -14.42 -1.84 -7.60
N LYS A 193 -15.08 -1.03 -6.77
CA LYS A 193 -16.38 -1.27 -6.10
C LYS A 193 -16.44 -2.45 -5.13
N THR A 194 -15.45 -3.34 -5.12
CA THR A 194 -15.34 -4.44 -4.18
C THR A 194 -13.99 -4.45 -3.50
N LEU A 195 -14.00 -4.78 -2.21
CA LEU A 195 -12.78 -4.78 -1.40
C LEU A 195 -11.72 -5.76 -1.94
N SER A 196 -12.14 -6.94 -2.40
CA SER A 196 -11.22 -7.93 -2.99
C SER A 196 -10.52 -7.40 -4.24
N ARG A 197 -11.23 -6.67 -5.11
CA ARG A 197 -10.61 -6.08 -6.31
C ARG A 197 -9.73 -4.90 -5.94
N ALA A 198 -10.13 -4.08 -4.97
CA ALA A 198 -9.33 -2.95 -4.49
C ALA A 198 -8.01 -3.40 -3.84
N LEU A 199 -8.05 -4.38 -2.93
CA LEU A 199 -6.86 -5.02 -2.36
C LEU A 199 -6.02 -5.69 -3.45
N GLY A 200 -6.69 -6.33 -4.42
CA GLY A 200 -6.10 -6.78 -5.67
C GLY A 200 -5.26 -5.67 -6.29
N ALA A 201 -5.87 -4.55 -6.67
CA ALA A 201 -5.18 -3.42 -7.30
C ALA A 201 -4.08 -2.80 -6.43
N TYR A 202 -4.32 -2.63 -5.14
CA TYR A 202 -3.39 -2.05 -4.17
C TYR A 202 -2.03 -2.75 -4.18
N ASN A 203 -2.04 -4.09 -4.07
CA ASN A 203 -0.82 -4.88 -4.16
C ASN A 203 -0.39 -5.15 -5.62
N GLY A 204 -1.23 -4.81 -6.60
CA GLY A 204 -1.06 -5.01 -8.05
C GLY A 204 -1.69 -6.28 -8.63
N SER A 205 -2.35 -7.12 -7.83
CA SER A 205 -2.95 -8.47 -8.07
C SER A 205 -4.38 -8.43 -8.60
N LEU A 206 -4.76 -7.41 -9.37
CA LEU A 206 -6.15 -7.26 -9.79
C LEU A 206 -6.70 -8.58 -10.40
N GLY A 207 -7.84 -9.03 -9.87
CA GLY A 207 -8.48 -10.28 -10.26
C GLY A 207 -7.97 -11.56 -9.56
N ARG A 208 -6.97 -11.48 -8.67
CA ARG A 208 -6.45 -12.63 -7.90
C ARG A 208 -6.79 -12.51 -6.41
N MET A 209 -7.27 -13.61 -5.83
CA MET A 209 -7.70 -13.66 -4.42
C MET A 209 -6.58 -13.94 -3.40
N LYS A 210 -5.38 -14.35 -3.83
CA LYS A 210 -4.29 -14.73 -2.92
C LYS A 210 -3.92 -13.61 -1.94
N TYR A 211 -3.75 -12.37 -2.43
CA TYR A 211 -3.44 -11.22 -1.58
C TYR A 211 -4.65 -10.78 -0.73
N PRO A 212 -5.84 -10.54 -1.31
CA PRO A 212 -7.04 -10.24 -0.52
C PRO A 212 -7.31 -11.23 0.61
N ASN A 213 -7.16 -12.54 0.37
CA ASN A 213 -7.37 -13.56 1.39
C ASN A 213 -6.37 -13.48 2.54
N LYS A 214 -5.11 -13.09 2.29
CA LYS A 214 -4.13 -12.84 3.35
C LYS A 214 -4.57 -11.67 4.24
N VAL A 215 -5.00 -10.57 3.61
CA VAL A 215 -5.49 -9.39 4.34
C VAL A 215 -6.74 -9.74 5.14
N PHE A 216 -7.73 -10.42 4.56
CA PHE A 216 -8.93 -10.86 5.28
C PHE A 216 -8.62 -11.81 6.44
N ALA A 217 -7.62 -12.67 6.30
CA ALA A 217 -7.17 -13.52 7.39
C ALA A 217 -6.49 -12.71 8.50
N ALA A 218 -5.66 -11.72 8.15
CA ALA A 218 -5.01 -10.82 9.11
C ALA A 218 -6.02 -9.95 9.85
N MET A 219 -7.01 -9.37 9.15
CA MET A 219 -8.09 -8.54 9.72
C MET A 219 -8.79 -9.20 10.92
N LYS A 220 -8.99 -10.53 10.87
CA LYS A 220 -9.66 -11.27 11.95
C LYS A 220 -8.95 -11.16 13.30
N ARG A 221 -7.65 -10.86 13.31
CA ARG A 221 -6.85 -10.67 14.53
C ARG A 221 -7.07 -9.32 15.21
N PHE A 222 -7.61 -8.36 14.46
CA PHE A 222 -7.71 -6.96 14.89
C PHE A 222 -9.14 -6.51 15.12
N LYS A 223 -10.13 -7.41 14.98
CA LYS A 223 -11.49 -7.11 15.37
C LYS A 223 -11.48 -6.74 16.85
N ALA A 224 -11.68 -5.46 17.15
CA ALA A 224 -11.94 -5.04 18.51
C ALA A 224 -13.13 -5.84 19.03
N THR A 225 -13.07 -6.25 20.29
CA THR A 225 -14.27 -6.73 20.98
C THR A 225 -15.31 -5.63 20.83
N ASP A 226 -16.50 -5.94 20.29
CA ASP A 226 -17.60 -4.97 20.23
C ASP A 226 -17.87 -4.51 21.68
N TYR A 227 -17.38 -3.33 22.05
CA TYR A 227 -17.86 -2.63 23.22
C TYR A 227 -19.24 -2.15 22.84
N GLY A 228 -20.24 -3.02 23.00
CA GLY A 228 -21.64 -2.65 22.80
C GLY A 228 -21.97 -1.44 23.68
N ILE A 229 -22.03 -0.26 23.06
CA ILE A 229 -22.60 0.95 23.63
C ILE A 229 -23.83 1.31 22.81
#